data_AF-X0T070-F1
#
_entry.id   AF-X0T070-F1
#
_cell.length_a   1.000
_cell.length_b   1.000
_cell.length_c   1.000
_cell.angle_alpha   90.00
_cell.angle_beta   90.00
_cell.angle_gamma   90.00
#
_symmetry.space_group_name_H-M   'P 1'
#
loop_
_entity.id
_entity.type
_entity.pdbx_description
1 polymer ?
#
loop_
_entity_poly.entity_id
_entity_poly.type
_entity_poly.pdbx_seq_one_letter_code
_entity_poly.pdbx_strand_id
1 'polypeptide(L)' 'EPFQFKGWKDPANVEPGMVKWLHLAGGYGHFRFRSLCWQPVPIDRAVRLEVEAAG' A
#
# COMPACT_ATOMS: atom_id res chain seq x y z
N GLU A 1 11.86 -0.39 8.14
CA GLU A 1 12.62 0.00 9.36
C GLU A 1 13.33 1.33 9.06
N PRO A 2 12.65 2.48 9.25
CA PRO A 2 13.09 3.78 8.73
C PRO A 2 14.49 4.17 9.14
N PHE A 3 14.87 3.91 10.39
CA PHE A 3 16.18 4.28 10.93
C PHE A 3 17.37 3.54 10.31
N GLN A 4 17.13 2.44 9.57
CA GLN A 4 18.18 1.72 8.86
C GLN A 4 18.58 2.41 7.54
N PHE A 5 17.83 3.41 7.08
CA PHE A 5 18.04 4.07 5.79
C PHE A 5 18.48 5.52 5.97
N LYS A 6 19.31 6.02 5.02
CA LYS A 6 19.79 7.40 5.03
C LYS A 6 18.61 8.38 5.02
N GLY A 7 18.65 9.35 5.92
CA GLY A 7 17.57 10.35 6.06
C GLY A 7 16.22 9.75 6.46
N TRP A 8 16.22 8.53 6.99
CA TRP A 8 15.04 7.79 7.45
C TRP A 8 14.03 7.49 6.34
N LYS A 9 14.52 7.38 5.10
CA LYS A 9 13.72 7.10 3.91
C LYS A 9 13.80 5.63 3.53
N ASP A 10 12.94 4.81 4.11
CA ASP A 10 12.80 3.39 3.77
C ASP A 10 11.87 3.17 2.56
N PRO A 11 11.72 1.92 2.06
CA PRO A 11 10.92 1.63 0.86
C PRO A 11 9.47 2.11 0.91
N ALA A 12 8.87 2.23 2.10
CA ALA A 12 7.51 2.76 2.24
C ALA A 12 7.36 4.21 1.72
N ASN A 13 8.46 4.96 1.61
CA ASN A 13 8.45 6.33 1.08
C ASN A 13 8.19 6.42 -0.43
N VAL A 14 8.31 5.32 -1.17
CA VAL A 14 8.03 5.27 -2.61
C VAL A 14 6.74 4.52 -2.94
N GLU A 15 6.04 4.00 -1.93
CA GLU A 15 4.77 3.30 -2.08
C GLU A 15 3.60 4.30 -2.04
N PRO A 16 2.82 4.47 -3.13
CA PRO A 16 1.73 5.43 -3.17
C PRO A 16 0.49 5.00 -2.37
N GLY A 17 0.42 3.73 -1.95
CA GLY A 17 -0.69 3.20 -1.15
C GLY A 17 -2.03 3.16 -1.89
N MET A 18 -2.02 2.91 -3.20
CA MET A 18 -3.26 2.83 -4.00
C MET A 18 -4.23 1.80 -3.44
N VAL A 19 -5.51 2.16 -3.39
CA VAL A 19 -6.59 1.25 -2.98
C VAL A 19 -7.33 0.77 -4.22
N LYS A 20 -7.58 -0.53 -4.31
CA LYS A 20 -8.45 -1.09 -5.33
C LYS A 20 -9.89 -0.65 -5.07
N TRP A 21 -10.51 0.06 -6.01
CA TRP A 21 -11.87 0.62 -5.88
C TRP A 21 -12.94 -0.42 -5.51
N LEU A 22 -12.77 -1.68 -5.95
CA LEU A 22 -13.71 -2.76 -5.57
C LEU A 22 -13.77 -3.02 -4.07
N HIS A 23 -12.74 -2.66 -3.29
CA HIS A 23 -12.77 -2.77 -1.83
C HIS A 23 -13.71 -1.75 -1.18
N LEU A 24 -14.23 -0.77 -1.93
CA LEU A 24 -15.29 0.13 -1.50
C LEU A 24 -16.70 -0.40 -1.81
N ALA A 25 -16.81 -1.51 -2.56
CA ALA A 25 -18.11 -2.11 -2.83
C ALA A 25 -18.74 -2.62 -1.51
N GLY A 26 -20.06 -2.43 -1.38
CA GLY A 26 -20.81 -2.83 -0.20
C GLY A 26 -22.26 -3.16 -0.53
N GLY A 27 -23.01 -3.61 0.49
CA GLY A 27 -24.44 -3.91 0.34
C GLY A 27 -24.74 -5.24 -0.34
N TYR A 28 -23.73 -6.09 -0.56
CA TYR A 28 -23.87 -7.38 -1.24
C TYR A 28 -23.34 -8.54 -0.39
N GLY A 29 -24.23 -9.17 0.39
CA GLY A 29 -23.91 -10.37 1.18
C GLY A 29 -22.66 -10.22 2.04
N HIS A 30 -21.56 -10.83 1.59
CA HIS A 30 -20.27 -10.84 2.27
C HIS A 30 -19.40 -9.58 2.04
N PHE A 31 -19.79 -8.69 1.12
CA PHE A 31 -19.14 -7.40 0.90
C PHE A 31 -19.59 -6.41 1.97
N ARG A 32 -18.99 -6.55 3.16
CA ARG A 32 -19.29 -5.75 4.34
C ARG A 32 -18.03 -5.48 5.13
N PHE A 33 -17.75 -4.19 5.32
CA PHE A 33 -16.65 -3.74 6.17
C PHE A 33 -16.71 -4.37 7.57
N ARG A 34 -15.61 -4.98 7.98
CA ARG A 34 -15.36 -5.53 9.32
C ARG A 34 -13.96 -5.12 9.75
N SER A 35 -13.71 -5.15 11.05
CA SER A 35 -12.41 -4.75 11.64
C SER A 35 -11.20 -5.50 11.11
N LEU A 36 -11.38 -6.70 10.53
CA LEU A 36 -10.30 -7.49 9.94
C LEU A 36 -10.60 -7.98 8.51
N CYS A 37 -11.80 -7.75 7.98
CA CYS A 37 -12.23 -8.28 6.68
C CYS A 37 -12.91 -7.21 5.85
N TRP A 38 -12.78 -7.33 4.51
CA TRP A 38 -13.45 -6.46 3.54
C TRP A 38 -13.17 -4.96 3.78
N GLN A 39 -11.91 -4.66 4.05
CA GLN A 39 -11.45 -3.29 4.24
C GLN A 39 -10.80 -2.78 2.96
N PRO A 40 -10.83 -1.47 2.72
CA PRO A 40 -9.89 -0.83 1.81
C PRO A 40 -8.47 -1.05 2.33
N VAL A 41 -7.67 -1.80 1.58
CA VAL A 41 -6.26 -2.08 1.89
C VAL A 41 -5.38 -1.45 0.82
N PRO A 42 -4.40 -0.62 1.20
CA PRO A 42 -3.38 -0.11 0.30
C PRO A 42 -2.53 -1.25 -0.29
N ILE A 43 -2.19 -1.16 -1.57
CA ILE A 43 -1.21 -2.05 -2.20
C ILE A 43 0.21 -1.46 -2.11
N ASP A 44 1.15 -2.30 -1.73
CA ASP A 44 2.59 -2.00 -1.61
C ASP A 44 3.45 -2.77 -2.63
N ARG A 45 2.87 -3.76 -3.32
CA ARG A 45 3.54 -4.55 -4.36
C ARG A 45 3.26 -4.01 -5.76
N ALA A 46 4.16 -4.32 -6.69
CA ALA A 46 4.07 -3.95 -8.11
C ALA A 46 4.05 -2.43 -8.37
N VAL A 47 4.68 -1.65 -7.49
CA VAL A 47 4.94 -0.22 -7.71
C VAL A 47 6.08 -0.07 -8.72
N ARG A 48 5.86 0.72 -9.77
CA ARG A 48 6.88 0.99 -10.79
C ARG A 48 7.87 2.04 -10.28
N LEU A 49 9.15 1.71 -10.29
CA LEU A 49 10.23 2.60 -9.86
C LEU A 49 11.28 2.70 -10.97
N GLU A 50 11.95 3.84 -11.02
CA GLU A 50 13.23 4.01 -11.71
C GLU A 50 14.36 3.77 -10.72
N VAL A 51 15.45 3.14 -11.17
CA VAL A 51 16.58 2.77 -10.31
C VAL A 51 17.88 3.16 -11.00
N GLU A 52 18.78 3.74 -10.22
CA GLU A 52 20.14 4.09 -10.64
C GLU A 52 21.16 3.59 -9.60
N ALA A 53 22.44 3.52 -9.99
CA ALA A 53 23.50 3.20 -9.05
C ALA A 53 23.60 4.30 -7.98
N ALA A 54 23.71 3.89 -6.71
CA ALA A 54 24.05 4.83 -5.66
C ALA A 54 25.48 5.37 -5.91
N GLY A 55 25.60 6.70 -6.01
CA GLY A 55 26.87 7.39 -6.25
C GLY A 55 27.91 7.22 -5.14
#